data_AF-A0A1Y2CX19-F1
#
_entry.id   AF-A0A1Y2CX19-F1
#
_cell.length_a   1.000
_cell.length_b   1.000
_cell.length_c   1.000
_cell.angle_alpha   90.00
_cell.angle_beta   90.00
_cell.angle_gamma   90.00
#
_symmetry.space_group_name_H-M   'P 1'
#
loop_
_entity.id
_entity.type
_entity.pdbx_description
1 polymer ?
#
loop_
_entity_poly.entity_id
_entity_poly.type
_entity_poly.pdbx_seq_one_letter_code
_entity_poly.pdbx_strand_id
1 'polypeptide(L)'
;MLSILRRVPPRLLRTNLFAPSIIPIRLKVTIPPTATAATATTKPGKPQPKTNTQTPASQTNPNGLRNSAIPFTDITLISPGKGQAPQTTTLQAALADLKGTPQDIVLVDASYAPFPLCRVVTTSDTDKLASAAAAAAKLLAAPRNQQVVDAHPTVLVVGVGVKTSKEALAMCRPGEDLVLVGAGAPPKEGEKAKPPACKILNRKDLETAVELGKKAYKSMKGSSEASSTPAPKSHKNEVKDIEIKTGIGANDLGVKVKKMGELLKKGYAVQLKLNDTLKSPKKSAEMLNSIKALLEEAGLQCEVSEVAKGVKKDSPGKEDKEDRFRTRYIIRAK
;
A
#
# COMPACT_ATOMS: atom_id res chain seq x y z
N MET A 1 74.90 19.60 17.08
CA MET A 1 74.66 18.74 15.90
C MET A 1 73.16 18.45 15.83
N LEU A 2 72.40 19.30 15.11
CA LEU A 2 71.67 18.95 13.87
C LEU A 2 70.95 17.59 13.94
N SER A 3 69.64 17.57 14.26
CA SER A 3 68.50 17.70 13.32
C SER A 3 68.34 16.49 12.38
N ILE A 4 67.24 15.72 12.51
CA ILE A 4 66.38 15.24 11.41
C ILE A 4 65.02 14.79 12.01
N LEU A 5 64.03 15.66 11.85
CA LEU A 5 62.60 15.38 11.96
C LEU A 5 62.12 14.94 10.56
N ARG A 6 61.64 13.70 10.41
CA ARG A 6 60.97 13.28 9.17
C ARG A 6 59.50 13.73 9.21
N ARG A 7 59.20 14.78 8.44
CA ARG A 7 57.85 15.22 8.08
C ARG A 7 57.25 14.24 7.06
N VAL A 8 56.05 13.74 7.34
CA VAL A 8 55.18 13.06 6.37
C VAL A 8 54.03 14.03 6.03
N PRO A 9 53.70 14.25 4.74
CA PRO A 9 52.68 15.21 4.34
C PRO A 9 51.24 14.66 4.50
N PRO A 10 50.25 15.49 4.86
CA PRO A 10 48.85 15.10 4.84
C PRO A 10 48.30 15.14 3.41
N ARG A 11 47.82 14.01 2.90
CA ARG A 11 47.05 13.95 1.66
C ARG A 11 45.67 14.58 1.88
N LEU A 12 45.45 15.71 1.21
CA LEU A 12 44.16 16.35 0.99
C LEU A 12 43.25 15.42 0.20
N LEU A 13 42.17 14.91 0.81
CA LEU A 13 41.05 14.36 0.07
C LEU A 13 39.94 15.41 0.00
N ARG A 14 39.75 15.88 -1.25
CA ARG A 14 38.75 16.85 -1.67
C ARG A 14 37.34 16.38 -1.33
N THR A 15 36.61 17.28 -0.69
CA THR A 15 35.16 17.29 -0.55
C THR A 15 34.51 17.55 -1.92
N ASN A 16 33.66 16.62 -2.38
CA ASN A 16 32.66 16.91 -3.42
C ASN A 16 31.34 17.24 -2.73
N LEU A 17 31.07 18.55 -2.60
CA LEU A 17 29.74 19.08 -2.35
C LEU A 17 28.88 18.87 -3.62
N PHE A 18 27.84 18.05 -3.53
CA PHE A 18 26.71 18.12 -4.44
C PHE A 18 25.54 18.75 -3.68
N ALA A 19 25.35 20.05 -3.87
CA ALA A 19 24.13 20.77 -3.49
C ALA A 19 23.26 20.90 -4.75
N PRO A 20 21.99 20.45 -4.75
CA PRO A 20 21.07 20.81 -5.82
C PRO A 20 20.58 22.25 -5.59
N SER A 21 21.04 23.16 -6.44
CA SER A 21 20.54 24.53 -6.58
C SER A 21 19.09 24.49 -7.10
N ILE A 22 18.14 24.91 -6.27
CA ILE A 22 16.75 25.14 -6.66
C ILE A 22 16.67 26.59 -7.15
N ILE A 23 16.70 26.76 -8.47
CA ILE A 23 16.50 28.05 -9.14
C ILE A 23 14.99 28.31 -9.25
N PRO A 24 14.44 29.42 -8.73
CA PRO A 24 13.06 29.82 -9.01
C PRO A 24 12.96 30.39 -10.43
N ILE A 25 12.34 29.65 -11.35
CA ILE A 25 12.06 30.14 -12.71
C ILE A 25 10.81 31.03 -12.66
N ARG A 26 11.01 32.34 -12.82
CA ARG A 26 9.94 33.32 -13.01
C ARG A 26 9.58 33.35 -14.50
N LEU A 27 8.51 32.65 -14.89
CA LEU A 27 8.00 32.67 -16.26
C LEU A 27 7.37 34.04 -16.56
N LYS A 28 8.02 34.80 -17.44
CA LYS A 28 7.50 36.04 -18.01
C LYS A 28 6.70 35.66 -19.25
N VAL A 29 5.37 35.68 -19.15
CA VAL A 29 4.46 35.43 -20.28
C VAL A 29 4.36 36.71 -21.10
N THR A 30 5.00 36.73 -22.27
CA THR A 30 4.83 37.78 -23.27
C THR A 30 3.69 37.37 -24.20
N ILE A 31 2.58 38.09 -24.14
CA ILE A 31 1.42 37.93 -25.05
C ILE A 31 1.68 38.81 -26.28
N PRO A 32 1.80 38.28 -27.50
CA PRO A 32 1.77 39.10 -28.71
C PRO A 32 0.32 39.48 -29.08
N PRO A 33 0.11 40.65 -29.71
CA PRO A 33 -1.21 41.25 -29.83
C PRO A 33 -2.01 40.69 -31.02
N THR A 34 -3.31 40.73 -30.78
CA THR A 34 -4.44 40.58 -31.69
C THR A 34 -4.25 41.31 -33.03
N ALA A 35 -4.49 40.60 -34.13
CA ALA A 35 -4.78 41.22 -35.43
C ALA A 35 -6.18 40.79 -35.89
N THR A 36 -7.01 41.80 -36.14
CA THR A 36 -8.40 41.75 -36.59
C THR A 36 -8.47 42.13 -38.06
N ALA A 37 -9.11 41.30 -38.90
CA ALA A 37 -9.89 41.64 -40.13
C ALA A 37 -10.32 40.29 -40.80
N ALA A 38 -11.60 39.92 -40.92
CA ALA A 38 -12.62 40.40 -41.89
C ALA A 38 -12.20 40.15 -43.36
N THR A 39 -12.93 39.56 -44.32
CA THR A 39 -14.24 38.86 -44.48
C THR A 39 -14.20 38.28 -45.90
N ALA A 40 -14.67 37.05 -46.18
CA ALA A 40 -15.27 36.68 -47.47
C ALA A 40 -15.97 35.31 -47.43
N THR A 41 -17.25 35.35 -47.77
CA THR A 41 -18.25 34.29 -47.93
C THR A 41 -17.96 33.28 -49.04
N THR A 42 -18.20 31.99 -48.78
CA THR A 42 -18.94 31.07 -49.67
C THR A 42 -19.25 29.75 -48.94
N LYS A 43 -20.53 29.32 -48.99
CA LYS A 43 -21.06 28.00 -48.63
C LYS A 43 -21.56 27.36 -49.96
N PRO A 44 -21.86 26.04 -50.07
CA PRO A 44 -21.80 25.00 -49.04
C PRO A 44 -21.18 23.67 -49.52
N GLY A 45 -20.41 23.02 -48.65
CA GLY A 45 -20.12 21.60 -48.72
C GLY A 45 -19.85 21.10 -47.32
N LYS A 46 -20.75 20.29 -46.76
CA LYS A 46 -20.57 19.65 -45.44
C LYS A 46 -19.54 18.53 -45.56
N PRO A 47 -18.47 18.54 -44.77
CA PRO A 47 -18.04 17.34 -44.07
C PRO A 47 -18.45 17.51 -42.60
N GLN A 48 -19.34 16.63 -42.14
CA GLN A 48 -19.66 16.52 -40.72
C GLN A 48 -18.35 16.29 -39.93
N PRO A 49 -18.06 17.05 -38.86
CA PRO A 49 -17.17 16.53 -37.83
C PRO A 49 -17.89 15.32 -37.23
N LYS A 50 -17.27 14.15 -37.31
CA LYS A 50 -17.72 12.99 -36.55
C LYS A 50 -17.49 13.32 -35.08
N THR A 51 -18.49 13.93 -34.45
CA THR A 51 -18.61 14.02 -32.99
C THR A 51 -18.55 12.59 -32.47
N ASN A 52 -17.44 12.27 -31.80
CA ASN A 52 -17.28 11.03 -31.06
C ASN A 52 -18.11 11.16 -29.78
N THR A 53 -19.43 11.07 -29.92
CA THR A 53 -20.38 11.08 -28.82
C THR A 53 -20.45 9.67 -28.25
N GLN A 54 -19.55 9.34 -27.32
CA GLN A 54 -19.88 8.39 -26.28
C GLN A 54 -20.19 9.18 -25.02
N THR A 55 -21.48 9.21 -24.68
CA THR A 55 -22.00 9.66 -23.40
C THR A 55 -21.44 8.74 -22.31
N PRO A 56 -20.66 9.23 -21.33
CA PRO A 56 -20.33 8.40 -20.19
C PRO A 56 -21.58 8.27 -19.31
N ALA A 57 -22.11 7.06 -19.21
CA ALA A 57 -22.92 6.67 -18.06
C ALA A 57 -22.10 6.99 -16.80
N SER A 58 -22.75 7.63 -15.82
CA SER A 58 -22.20 8.00 -14.52
C SER A 58 -21.14 7.00 -14.03
N GLN A 59 -19.87 7.36 -14.17
CA GLN A 59 -18.76 6.60 -13.63
C GLN A 59 -17.79 7.55 -12.94
N THR A 60 -17.29 7.03 -11.84
CA THR A 60 -16.39 7.61 -10.86
C THR A 60 -15.17 8.30 -11.46
N ASN A 61 -14.72 9.35 -10.76
CA ASN A 61 -13.49 10.12 -10.96
C ASN A 61 -12.60 9.62 -12.13
N PRO A 62 -12.53 10.32 -13.28
CA PRO A 62 -11.75 9.89 -14.44
C PRO A 62 -10.23 9.84 -14.19
N ASN A 63 -9.78 10.38 -13.06
CA ASN A 63 -8.39 10.36 -12.63
C ASN A 63 -7.99 8.95 -12.19
N GLY A 64 -7.36 8.20 -13.09
CA GLY A 64 -6.81 6.87 -12.79
C GLY A 64 -7.07 5.77 -13.83
N LEU A 65 -7.81 6.05 -14.91
CA LEU A 65 -7.96 5.10 -16.01
C LEU A 65 -6.62 4.89 -16.74
N ARG A 66 -6.34 3.63 -17.11
CA ARG A 66 -5.06 3.21 -17.68
C ARG A 66 -5.21 2.44 -18.98
N ASN A 67 -4.28 2.66 -19.90
CA ASN A 67 -4.14 1.89 -21.13
C ASN A 67 -5.50 1.66 -21.82
N SER A 68 -5.88 0.41 -22.05
CA SER A 68 -7.13 0.02 -22.71
C SER A 68 -8.41 0.32 -21.92
N ALA A 69 -8.31 0.67 -20.63
CA ALA A 69 -9.47 1.09 -19.82
C ALA A 69 -9.86 2.56 -20.04
N ILE A 70 -9.08 3.32 -20.82
CA ILE A 70 -9.39 4.72 -21.17
C ILE A 70 -10.45 4.69 -22.30
N PRO A 71 -11.66 5.25 -22.09
CA PRO A 71 -12.78 5.14 -23.04
C PRO A 71 -12.68 6.12 -24.23
N PHE A 72 -11.49 6.67 -24.50
CA PHE A 72 -11.28 7.72 -25.50
C PHE A 72 -10.39 7.21 -26.64
N THR A 73 -10.82 7.46 -27.88
CA THR A 73 -10.06 7.07 -29.08
C THR A 73 -8.88 8.00 -29.33
N ASP A 74 -9.11 9.31 -29.24
CA ASP A 74 -8.12 10.36 -29.47
C ASP A 74 -7.74 11.00 -28.13
N ILE A 75 -6.44 11.14 -27.89
CA ILE A 75 -5.89 11.62 -26.63
C ILE A 75 -4.78 12.65 -26.89
N THR A 76 -4.58 13.55 -25.92
CA THR A 76 -3.39 14.41 -25.86
C THR A 76 -2.38 13.75 -24.91
N LEU A 77 -1.23 13.32 -25.42
CA LEU A 77 -0.23 12.60 -24.64
C LEU A 77 0.93 13.51 -24.19
N ILE A 78 1.27 13.44 -22.90
CA ILE A 78 2.50 14.02 -22.33
C ILE A 78 3.55 12.91 -22.17
N SER A 79 4.60 12.99 -22.98
CA SER A 79 5.78 12.11 -22.89
C SER A 79 6.66 12.48 -21.68
N PRO A 80 7.41 11.53 -21.10
CA PRO A 80 8.21 11.77 -19.89
C PRO A 80 9.54 12.52 -20.17
N GLY A 81 9.76 13.02 -21.38
CA GLY A 81 10.90 13.86 -21.75
C GLY A 81 10.68 15.32 -21.36
N LYS A 82 11.69 15.95 -20.74
CA LYS A 82 11.64 17.39 -20.38
C LYS A 82 11.40 18.24 -21.64
N GLY A 83 10.23 18.87 -21.73
CA GLY A 83 9.97 19.95 -22.69
C GLY A 83 9.36 19.54 -24.03
N GLN A 84 8.90 18.30 -24.20
CA GLN A 84 8.07 17.99 -25.37
C GLN A 84 6.67 18.59 -25.20
N ALA A 85 6.21 19.30 -26.23
CA ALA A 85 4.84 19.76 -26.30
C ALA A 85 3.88 18.56 -26.27
N PRO A 86 2.70 18.68 -25.63
CA PRO A 86 1.69 17.64 -25.67
C PRO A 86 1.33 17.32 -27.13
N GLN A 87 1.33 16.04 -27.49
CA GLN A 87 1.00 15.59 -28.85
C GLN A 87 -0.35 14.91 -28.88
N THR A 88 -1.18 15.27 -29.85
CA THR A 88 -2.44 14.55 -30.11
C THR A 88 -2.14 13.28 -30.88
N THR A 89 -2.63 12.15 -30.39
CA THR A 89 -2.48 10.84 -31.02
C THR A 89 -3.70 9.96 -30.69
N THR A 90 -3.82 8.82 -31.36
CA THR A 90 -4.81 7.82 -30.99
C THR A 90 -4.30 6.99 -29.81
N LEU A 91 -5.19 6.60 -28.90
CA LEU A 91 -4.84 5.72 -27.78
C LEU A 91 -4.20 4.41 -28.28
N GLN A 92 -4.69 3.86 -29.39
CA GLN A 92 -4.17 2.63 -29.96
C GLN A 92 -2.75 2.79 -30.52
N ALA A 93 -2.43 3.91 -31.18
CA ALA A 93 -1.08 4.19 -31.63
C ALA A 93 -0.12 4.37 -30.45
N ALA A 94 -0.52 5.14 -29.43
CA ALA A 94 0.29 5.32 -28.23
C ALA A 94 0.53 4.00 -27.47
N LEU A 95 -0.45 3.11 -27.41
CA LEU A 95 -0.28 1.78 -26.82
C LEU A 95 0.60 0.86 -27.67
N ALA A 96 0.55 0.98 -28.98
CA ALA A 96 1.43 0.23 -29.88
C ALA A 96 2.89 0.68 -29.71
N ASP A 97 3.15 1.98 -29.58
CA ASP A 97 4.48 2.55 -29.36
C ASP A 97 5.08 2.14 -28.02
N LEU A 98 4.24 1.92 -27.01
CA LEU A 98 4.66 1.49 -25.67
C LEU A 98 4.66 -0.03 -25.48
N LYS A 99 4.26 -0.80 -26.49
CA LYS A 99 4.17 -2.26 -26.40
C LYS A 99 5.54 -2.87 -26.11
N GLY A 100 5.64 -3.60 -25.00
CA GLY A 100 6.90 -4.22 -24.54
C GLY A 100 7.79 -3.32 -23.68
N THR A 101 7.35 -2.08 -23.40
CA THR A 101 8.02 -1.19 -22.43
C THR A 101 7.33 -1.26 -21.06
N PRO A 102 8.03 -0.97 -19.95
CA PRO A 102 7.44 -0.92 -18.61
C PRO A 102 6.69 0.40 -18.37
N GLN A 103 5.98 0.91 -19.38
CA GLN A 103 5.30 2.21 -19.32
C GLN A 103 3.80 2.02 -19.53
N ASP A 104 3.02 2.72 -18.72
CA ASP A 104 1.56 2.79 -18.81
C ASP A 104 1.13 4.20 -19.23
N ILE A 105 0.04 4.30 -19.97
CA ILE A 105 -0.67 5.55 -20.24
C ILE A 105 -1.72 5.73 -19.15
N VAL A 106 -1.71 6.88 -18.49
CA VAL A 106 -2.66 7.24 -17.43
C VAL A 106 -3.46 8.47 -17.85
N LEU A 107 -4.78 8.39 -17.73
CA LEU A 107 -5.67 9.54 -17.92
C LEU A 107 -5.50 10.54 -16.78
N VAL A 108 -5.13 11.77 -17.11
CA VAL A 108 -4.86 12.87 -16.18
C VAL A 108 -6.05 13.82 -16.10
N ASP A 109 -6.65 14.15 -17.24
CA ASP A 109 -7.81 15.05 -17.31
C ASP A 109 -8.72 14.65 -18.48
N ALA A 110 -9.92 14.15 -18.18
CA ALA A 110 -10.90 13.78 -19.19
C ALA A 110 -11.55 14.98 -19.89
N SER A 111 -11.51 16.16 -19.27
CA SER A 111 -12.19 17.38 -19.75
C SER A 111 -11.27 18.32 -20.52
N TYR A 112 -10.00 17.95 -20.71
CA TYR A 112 -9.05 18.74 -21.49
C TYR A 112 -9.50 18.82 -22.96
N ALA A 113 -9.66 20.04 -23.47
CA ALA A 113 -10.05 20.29 -24.86
C ALA A 113 -8.81 20.58 -25.73
N PRO A 114 -8.75 20.10 -26.98
CA PRO A 114 -9.81 19.40 -27.72
C PRO A 114 -9.92 17.89 -27.43
N PHE A 115 -8.91 17.27 -26.81
CA PHE A 115 -8.87 15.84 -26.49
C PHE A 115 -8.33 15.59 -25.08
N PRO A 116 -8.84 14.59 -24.35
CA PRO A 116 -8.45 14.31 -22.97
C PRO A 116 -6.94 14.17 -22.79
N LEU A 117 -6.44 14.67 -21.66
CA LEU A 117 -5.02 14.70 -21.34
C LEU A 117 -4.59 13.39 -20.68
N CYS A 118 -3.61 12.74 -21.29
CA CYS A 118 -2.97 11.52 -20.82
C CYS A 118 -1.48 11.75 -20.58
N ARG A 119 -0.89 10.97 -19.68
CA ARG A 119 0.55 10.99 -19.41
C ARG A 119 1.11 9.57 -19.41
N VAL A 120 2.31 9.42 -19.94
CA VAL A 120 3.07 8.16 -19.82
C VAL A 120 3.78 8.10 -18.46
N VAL A 121 3.56 7.00 -17.74
CA VAL A 121 4.13 6.74 -16.42
C VAL A 121 4.82 5.38 -16.43
N THR A 122 6.06 5.34 -15.96
CA THR A 122 6.84 4.11 -15.80
C THR A 122 6.28 3.29 -14.63
N THR A 123 5.95 2.02 -14.85
CA THR A 123 5.48 1.08 -13.80
C THR A 123 6.50 0.94 -12.67
N SER A 124 7.79 0.95 -13.01
CA SER A 124 8.89 0.89 -12.04
C SER A 124 8.94 2.09 -11.07
N ASP A 125 8.46 3.27 -11.47
CA ASP A 125 8.52 4.45 -10.60
C ASP A 125 7.42 4.40 -9.54
N THR A 126 6.25 3.86 -9.89
CA THR A 126 5.17 3.60 -8.94
C THR A 126 5.55 2.56 -7.89
N ASP A 127 6.20 1.46 -8.28
CA ASP A 127 6.66 0.44 -7.33
C ASP A 127 7.78 0.96 -6.43
N LYS A 128 8.69 1.77 -6.98
CA LYS A 128 9.72 2.47 -6.19
C LYS A 128 9.11 3.45 -5.21
N LEU A 129 8.09 4.22 -5.61
CA LEU A 129 7.36 5.14 -4.73
C LEU A 129 6.61 4.41 -3.62
N ALA A 130 5.94 3.31 -3.95
CA ALA A 130 5.24 2.47 -2.97
C ALA A 130 6.21 1.81 -1.99
N SER A 131 7.33 1.27 -2.48
CA SER A 131 8.39 0.68 -1.67
C SER A 131 9.07 1.71 -0.78
N ALA A 132 9.39 2.90 -1.31
CA ALA A 132 9.95 4.01 -0.56
C ALA A 132 8.99 4.51 0.53
N ALA A 133 7.69 4.60 0.24
CA ALA A 133 6.69 4.97 1.23
C ALA A 133 6.50 3.89 2.30
N ALA A 134 6.57 2.61 1.95
CA ALA A 134 6.55 1.52 2.92
C ALA A 134 7.78 1.56 3.83
N ALA A 135 8.96 1.85 3.28
CA ALA A 135 10.19 2.04 4.05
C ALA A 135 10.10 3.26 4.98
N ALA A 136 9.59 4.40 4.48
CA ALA A 136 9.36 5.59 5.29
C ALA A 136 8.35 5.35 6.42
N ALA A 137 7.26 4.61 6.16
CA ALA A 137 6.29 4.23 7.18
C ALA A 137 6.90 3.34 8.27
N LYS A 138 7.79 2.40 7.90
CA LYS A 138 8.54 1.59 8.88
C LYS A 138 9.45 2.44 9.75
N LEU A 139 10.14 3.42 9.16
CA LEU A 139 11.01 4.34 9.91
C LEU A 139 10.21 5.26 10.85
N LEU A 140 9.00 5.66 10.45
CA LEU A 140 8.09 6.37 11.36
C LEU A 140 7.59 5.47 12.51
N ALA A 141 7.48 4.16 12.34
CA ALA A 141 7.08 3.26 13.43
C ALA A 141 8.25 2.85 14.35
N ALA A 142 9.50 3.13 13.98
CA ALA A 142 10.68 2.70 14.71
C ALA A 142 10.90 3.52 16.00
N PRO A 143 11.60 2.95 17.02
CA PRO A 143 12.00 3.69 18.23
C PRO A 143 12.84 4.92 17.90
N ARG A 144 12.61 6.03 18.60
CA ARG A 144 13.24 7.33 18.30
C ARG A 144 13.77 8.05 19.51
N ASN A 145 14.76 8.91 19.27
CA ASN A 145 15.29 9.90 20.22
C ASN A 145 15.59 9.26 21.58
N GLN A 146 14.89 9.70 22.63
CA GLN A 146 15.12 9.24 24.00
C GLN A 146 14.97 7.72 24.15
N GLN A 147 14.06 7.09 23.40
CA GLN A 147 13.90 5.63 23.43
C GLN A 147 15.15 4.89 22.92
N VAL A 148 15.87 5.48 21.96
CA VAL A 148 17.13 4.93 21.46
C VAL A 148 18.25 5.16 22.47
N VAL A 149 18.27 6.33 23.12
CA VAL A 149 19.25 6.67 24.17
C VAL A 149 19.12 5.77 25.38
N ASP A 150 17.90 5.47 25.81
CA ASP A 150 17.62 4.64 26.98
C ASP A 150 17.96 3.16 26.72
N ALA A 151 17.67 2.68 25.50
CA ALA A 151 17.90 1.28 25.13
C ALA A 151 19.36 0.97 24.79
N HIS A 152 20.11 1.95 24.26
CA HIS A 152 21.45 1.71 23.74
C HIS A 152 22.40 2.83 24.16
N PRO A 153 23.51 2.55 24.86
CA PRO A 153 24.48 3.58 25.26
C PRO A 153 25.37 4.06 24.09
N THR A 154 25.63 3.18 23.12
CA THR A 154 26.46 3.44 21.93
C THR A 154 25.74 3.01 20.67
N VAL A 155 25.80 3.86 19.64
CA VAL A 155 25.13 3.65 18.35
C VAL A 155 26.07 3.93 17.19
N LEU A 156 25.87 3.23 16.08
CA LEU A 156 26.52 3.54 14.81
C LEU A 156 25.62 4.48 14.01
N VAL A 157 26.00 5.76 13.90
CA VAL A 157 25.26 6.73 13.10
C VAL A 157 25.71 6.62 11.64
N VAL A 158 24.79 6.28 10.74
CA VAL A 158 25.07 6.11 9.31
C VAL A 158 25.66 7.40 8.73
N GLY A 159 26.86 7.31 8.17
CA GLY A 159 27.58 8.45 7.57
C GLY A 159 28.47 9.25 8.53
N VAL A 160 28.39 8.99 9.85
CA VAL A 160 29.21 9.69 10.87
C VAL A 160 30.15 8.72 11.60
N GLY A 161 29.69 7.49 11.86
CA GLY A 161 30.45 6.48 12.61
C GLY A 161 29.87 6.21 13.99
N VAL A 162 30.63 5.50 14.83
CA VAL A 162 30.18 5.11 16.19
C VAL A 162 30.26 6.31 17.12
N LYS A 163 29.16 6.57 17.83
CA LYS A 163 29.00 7.66 18.81
C LYS A 163 28.25 7.15 20.02
N THR A 164 28.34 7.89 21.12
CA THR A 164 27.40 7.67 22.24
C THR A 164 26.02 8.14 21.82
N SER A 165 24.96 7.51 22.35
CA SER A 165 23.59 7.86 21.95
C SER A 165 23.20 9.27 22.36
N LYS A 166 23.78 9.80 23.44
CA LYS A 166 23.61 11.20 23.85
C LYS A 166 24.25 12.17 22.87
N GLU A 167 25.46 11.90 22.40
CA GLU A 167 26.10 12.71 21.35
C GLU A 167 25.35 12.62 20.03
N ALA A 168 24.86 11.42 19.67
CA ALA A 168 24.06 11.22 18.47
C ALA A 168 22.75 12.03 18.51
N LEU A 169 22.09 12.08 19.66
CA LEU A 169 20.90 12.92 19.86
C LEU A 169 21.23 14.41 19.78
N ALA A 170 22.36 14.84 20.36
CA ALA A 170 22.80 16.23 20.31
C ALA A 170 23.18 16.71 18.89
N MET A 171 23.49 15.79 17.98
CA MET A 171 23.72 16.11 16.56
C MET A 171 22.43 16.35 15.76
N CYS A 172 21.26 15.99 16.30
CA CYS A 172 19.98 16.17 15.61
C CYS A 172 19.59 17.65 15.60
N ARG A 173 19.23 18.17 14.43
CA ARG A 173 18.71 19.54 14.30
C ARG A 173 17.22 19.59 14.68
N PRO A 174 16.65 20.78 14.95
CA PRO A 174 15.22 20.93 15.15
C PRO A 174 14.41 20.33 13.99
N GLY A 175 13.56 19.35 14.29
CA GLY A 175 12.76 18.62 13.29
C GLY A 175 13.39 17.33 12.75
N GLU A 176 14.61 17.01 13.15
CA GLU A 176 15.26 15.73 12.90
C GLU A 176 15.12 14.79 14.10
N ASP A 177 14.91 13.51 13.82
CA ASP A 177 14.86 12.46 14.82
C ASP A 177 16.03 11.49 14.61
N LEU A 178 16.62 10.99 15.70
CA LEU A 178 17.50 9.83 15.68
C LEU A 178 16.65 8.56 15.66
N VAL A 179 16.72 7.80 14.56
CA VAL A 179 15.88 6.61 14.32
C VAL A 179 16.74 5.37 14.18
N LEU A 180 16.32 4.27 14.80
CA LEU A 180 16.96 2.96 14.65
C LEU A 180 16.63 2.34 13.27
N VAL A 181 17.65 2.05 12.45
CA VAL A 181 17.48 1.55 11.05
C VAL A 181 17.82 0.06 10.90
N GLY A 182 18.30 -0.57 11.96
CA GLY A 182 18.45 -2.02 12.02
C GLY A 182 18.66 -2.46 13.45
N ALA A 183 17.93 -3.49 13.87
CA ALA A 183 18.27 -4.20 15.09
C ALA A 183 19.66 -4.84 14.84
N GLY A 184 20.67 -4.43 15.61
CA GLY A 184 21.93 -5.15 15.61
C GLY A 184 21.64 -6.62 15.88
N ALA A 185 22.17 -7.53 15.06
CA ALA A 185 22.01 -8.95 15.30
C ALA A 185 22.44 -9.26 16.74
N PRO A 186 21.70 -10.10 17.49
CA PRO A 186 22.12 -10.47 18.83
C PRO A 186 23.54 -11.06 18.73
N PRO A 187 24.49 -10.60 19.56
CA PRO A 187 25.87 -11.05 19.46
C PRO A 187 25.90 -12.57 19.62
N LYS A 188 26.60 -13.24 18.70
CA LYS A 188 26.96 -14.65 18.90
C LYS A 188 27.98 -14.71 20.05
N GLU A 189 27.88 -15.72 20.89
CA GLU A 189 28.78 -15.88 22.05
C GLU A 189 30.24 -15.71 21.64
N GLY A 190 30.92 -14.72 22.24
CA GLY A 190 32.34 -14.42 22.00
C GLY A 190 32.65 -13.28 21.03
N GLU A 191 31.68 -12.73 20.27
CA GLU A 191 31.92 -11.59 19.38
C GLU A 191 31.57 -10.25 20.08
N LYS A 192 32.45 -9.24 19.99
CA LYS A 192 32.17 -7.89 20.52
C LYS A 192 30.88 -7.37 19.88
N ALA A 193 29.86 -7.12 20.71
CA ALA A 193 28.55 -6.68 20.26
C ALA A 193 28.66 -5.44 19.36
N LYS A 194 28.27 -5.57 18.09
CA LYS A 194 28.24 -4.42 17.17
C LYS A 194 27.14 -3.46 17.63
N PRO A 195 27.44 -2.15 17.73
CA PRO A 195 26.44 -1.18 18.12
C PRO A 195 25.32 -1.11 17.08
N PRO A 196 24.07 -0.90 17.50
CA PRO A 196 22.93 -0.79 16.59
C PRO A 196 23.08 0.38 15.62
N ALA A 197 22.60 0.20 14.39
CA ALA A 197 22.68 1.20 13.34
C ALA A 197 21.53 2.19 13.43
N CYS A 198 21.85 3.48 13.57
CA CYS A 198 20.91 4.59 13.65
C CYS A 198 21.11 5.58 12.49
N LYS A 199 20.05 6.29 12.13
CA LYS A 199 20.09 7.34 11.11
C LYS A 199 19.33 8.56 11.62
N ILE A 200 19.89 9.74 11.36
CA ILE A 200 19.24 11.02 11.62
C ILE A 200 18.36 11.34 10.42
N LEU A 201 17.08 11.55 10.64
CA LEU A 201 16.08 11.73 9.59
C LEU A 201 15.16 12.90 9.92
N ASN A 202 14.85 13.71 8.91
CA ASN A 202 13.83 14.75 9.05
C ASN A 202 12.44 14.12 9.04
N ARG A 203 11.66 14.42 10.08
CA ARG A 203 10.33 13.84 10.26
C ARG A 203 9.36 14.27 9.16
N LYS A 204 9.41 15.54 8.74
CA LYS A 204 8.49 16.08 7.72
C LYS A 204 8.71 15.42 6.37
N ASP A 205 9.97 15.10 6.03
CA ASP A 205 10.30 14.46 4.76
C ASP A 205 9.79 13.01 4.72
N LEU A 206 9.86 12.29 5.84
CA LEU A 206 9.30 10.94 5.97
C LEU A 206 7.78 10.94 5.83
N GLU A 207 7.09 11.87 6.51
CA GLU A 207 5.64 12.02 6.43
C GLU A 207 5.21 12.35 4.98
N THR A 208 5.92 13.26 4.33
CA THR A 208 5.69 13.62 2.92
C THR A 208 5.89 12.43 1.98
N ALA A 209 6.94 11.64 2.19
CA ALA A 209 7.20 10.43 1.39
C ALA A 209 6.08 9.39 1.54
N VAL A 210 5.57 9.19 2.76
CA VAL A 210 4.43 8.29 3.01
C VAL A 210 3.17 8.81 2.32
N GLU A 211 2.88 10.10 2.42
CA GLU A 211 1.72 10.70 1.74
C GLU A 211 1.80 10.58 0.22
N LEU A 212 2.96 10.86 -0.36
CA LEU A 212 3.20 10.75 -1.80
C LEU A 212 2.99 9.31 -2.26
N GLY A 213 3.51 8.32 -1.55
CA GLY A 213 3.26 6.92 -1.88
C GLY A 213 1.80 6.49 -1.70
N LYS A 214 1.10 6.99 -0.69
CA LYS A 214 -0.34 6.75 -0.52
C LYS A 214 -1.15 7.37 -1.67
N LYS A 215 -0.82 8.60 -2.08
CA LYS A 215 -1.46 9.28 -3.22
C LYS A 215 -1.18 8.53 -4.54
N ALA A 216 0.07 8.13 -4.77
CA ALA A 216 0.45 7.31 -5.91
C ALA A 216 -0.36 6.00 -5.92
N TYR A 217 -0.39 5.26 -4.82
CA TYR A 217 -1.15 4.00 -4.72
C TYR A 217 -2.67 4.19 -4.93
N LYS A 218 -3.26 5.25 -4.35
CA LYS A 218 -4.69 5.57 -4.57
C LYS A 218 -5.00 5.88 -6.04
N SER A 219 -4.12 6.62 -6.72
CA SER A 219 -4.28 6.87 -8.16
C SER A 219 -4.12 5.61 -9.03
N MET A 220 -3.47 4.55 -8.53
CA MET A 220 -3.43 3.25 -9.21
C MET A 220 -4.67 2.39 -8.96
N LYS A 221 -5.23 2.46 -7.74
CA LYS A 221 -6.35 1.60 -7.32
C LYS A 221 -7.73 2.21 -7.62
N GLY A 222 -7.77 3.44 -8.14
CA GLY A 222 -8.99 4.19 -8.41
C GLY A 222 -9.85 3.72 -9.60
N SER A 223 -9.40 2.75 -10.41
CA SER A 223 -10.17 2.25 -11.57
C SER A 223 -10.84 0.89 -11.34
N SER A 224 -10.94 0.43 -10.10
CA SER A 224 -11.80 -0.69 -9.73
C SER A 224 -12.66 -0.28 -8.55
N GLU A 225 -13.78 0.37 -8.82
CA GLU A 225 -14.84 0.44 -7.81
C GLU A 225 -15.26 -0.96 -7.39
N ALA A 226 -15.58 -1.09 -6.10
CA ALA A 226 -15.98 -2.30 -5.40
C ALA A 226 -14.88 -3.35 -5.12
N SER A 227 -13.82 -2.97 -4.39
CA SER A 227 -13.43 -3.72 -3.19
C SER A 227 -12.29 -3.03 -2.46
N SER A 228 -12.58 -2.49 -1.28
CA SER A 228 -11.58 -2.36 -0.23
C SER A 228 -11.19 -3.74 0.27
N THR A 229 -10.46 -4.51 -0.53
CA THR A 229 -9.61 -5.59 -0.05
C THR A 229 -8.17 -5.30 -0.51
N PRO A 230 -7.19 -5.29 0.40
CA PRO A 230 -5.80 -5.45 0.00
C PRO A 230 -5.66 -6.78 -0.77
N ALA A 231 -4.65 -6.87 -1.64
CA ALA A 231 -4.34 -8.04 -2.47
C ALA A 231 -4.67 -9.36 -1.76
N PRO A 232 -5.24 -10.37 -2.45
CA PRO A 232 -5.64 -11.63 -1.82
C PRO A 232 -4.39 -12.32 -1.29
N LYS A 233 -4.05 -12.04 -0.04
CA LYS A 233 -3.26 -12.95 0.76
C LYS A 233 -4.12 -14.20 0.80
N SER A 234 -3.62 -15.25 0.18
CA SER A 234 -4.20 -16.58 0.29
C SER A 234 -4.22 -16.94 1.78
N HIS A 235 -5.33 -16.63 2.47
CA HIS A 235 -5.57 -16.98 3.87
C HIS A 235 -5.97 -18.46 4.00
N LYS A 236 -5.59 -19.28 3.01
CA LYS A 236 -6.05 -20.65 2.79
C LYS A 236 -5.83 -21.59 3.99
N ASN A 237 -5.07 -21.16 5.00
CA ASN A 237 -4.80 -21.90 6.23
C ASN A 237 -5.11 -21.13 7.54
N GLU A 238 -5.66 -19.91 7.49
CA GLU A 238 -6.03 -19.18 8.71
C GLU A 238 -7.44 -19.58 9.17
N VAL A 239 -7.52 -20.08 10.41
CA VAL A 239 -8.78 -20.46 11.06
C VAL A 239 -9.28 -19.31 11.93
N LYS A 240 -10.54 -18.91 11.77
CA LYS A 240 -11.20 -17.89 12.60
C LYS A 240 -12.26 -18.53 13.48
N ASP A 241 -12.18 -18.27 14.77
CA ASP A 241 -13.16 -18.76 15.74
C ASP A 241 -14.43 -17.90 15.73
N ILE A 242 -15.59 -18.56 15.70
CA ILE A 242 -16.90 -17.96 15.96
C ILE A 242 -17.59 -18.78 17.04
N GLU A 243 -17.99 -18.11 18.12
CA GLU A 243 -18.70 -18.73 19.21
C GLU A 243 -20.21 -18.45 19.11
N ILE A 244 -21.02 -19.50 19.16
CA ILE A 244 -22.48 -19.43 19.17
C ILE A 244 -23.00 -20.11 20.44
N LYS A 245 -23.89 -19.41 21.15
CA LYS A 245 -24.56 -19.92 22.35
C LYS A 245 -25.89 -20.55 21.97
N THR A 246 -26.31 -21.61 22.66
CA THR A 246 -27.55 -22.35 22.38
C THR A 246 -28.84 -21.54 22.48
N GLY A 247 -28.85 -20.43 23.23
CA GLY A 247 -29.98 -19.51 23.37
C GLY A 247 -29.89 -18.26 22.50
N ILE A 248 -29.17 -18.32 21.38
CA ILE A 248 -29.02 -17.19 20.47
C ILE A 248 -30.35 -16.83 19.79
N GLY A 249 -30.72 -15.55 19.78
CA GLY A 249 -31.89 -15.07 19.03
C GLY A 249 -31.66 -15.15 17.52
N ALA A 250 -32.74 -15.31 16.74
CA ALA A 250 -32.67 -15.46 15.28
C ALA A 250 -31.90 -14.32 14.58
N ASN A 251 -32.03 -13.08 15.07
CA ASN A 251 -31.29 -11.94 14.54
C ASN A 251 -29.77 -12.04 14.78
N ASP A 252 -29.34 -12.39 16.00
CA ASP A 252 -27.91 -12.55 16.31
C ASP A 252 -27.30 -13.75 15.55
N LEU A 253 -28.09 -14.82 15.37
CA LEU A 253 -27.69 -15.95 14.54
C LEU A 253 -27.47 -15.50 13.08
N GLY A 254 -28.39 -14.73 12.51
CA GLY A 254 -28.26 -14.18 11.17
C GLY A 254 -27.01 -13.30 11.00
N VAL A 255 -26.71 -12.44 11.97
CA VAL A 255 -25.50 -11.61 11.96
C VAL A 255 -24.22 -12.47 12.00
N LYS A 256 -24.18 -13.52 12.84
CA LYS A 256 -23.03 -14.43 12.93
C LYS A 256 -22.85 -15.27 11.68
N VAL A 257 -23.93 -15.77 11.08
CA VAL A 257 -23.88 -16.51 9.82
C VAL A 257 -23.44 -15.60 8.67
N LYS A 258 -23.90 -14.34 8.62
CA LYS A 258 -23.43 -13.36 7.63
C LYS A 258 -21.93 -13.11 7.76
N LYS A 259 -21.44 -12.90 8.98
CA LYS A 259 -20.00 -12.74 9.27
C LYS A 259 -19.20 -13.99 8.87
N MET A 260 -19.74 -15.18 9.12
CA MET A 260 -19.14 -16.44 8.70
C MET A 260 -19.06 -16.54 7.17
N GLY A 261 -20.13 -16.20 6.47
CA GLY A 261 -20.14 -16.15 5.01
C GLY A 261 -19.11 -15.17 4.44
N GLU A 262 -18.94 -14.01 5.06
CA GLU A 262 -17.89 -13.05 4.66
C GLU A 262 -16.48 -13.59 4.88
N LEU A 263 -16.23 -14.35 5.96
CA LEU A 263 -14.93 -14.97 6.22
C LEU A 263 -14.64 -16.09 5.21
N LEU A 264 -15.64 -16.91 4.89
CA LEU A 264 -15.52 -17.97 3.89
C LEU A 264 -15.25 -17.38 2.50
N LYS A 265 -15.94 -16.31 2.11
CA LYS A 265 -15.69 -15.57 0.85
C LYS A 265 -14.27 -15.00 0.76
N LYS A 266 -13.65 -14.70 1.89
CA LYS A 266 -12.26 -14.22 1.98
C LYS A 266 -11.21 -15.35 2.00
N GLY A 267 -11.65 -16.61 1.96
CA GLY A 267 -10.77 -17.78 1.93
C GLY A 267 -10.27 -18.24 3.30
N TYR A 268 -10.90 -17.81 4.40
CA TYR A 268 -10.62 -18.32 5.74
C TYR A 268 -11.36 -19.64 6.00
N ALA A 269 -10.79 -20.48 6.86
CA ALA A 269 -11.56 -21.56 7.51
C ALA A 269 -12.23 -20.99 8.76
N VAL A 270 -13.46 -21.42 9.07
CA VAL A 270 -14.19 -20.94 10.25
C VAL A 270 -14.34 -22.07 11.25
N GLN A 271 -13.87 -21.88 12.48
CA GLN A 271 -14.08 -22.80 13.58
C GLN A 271 -15.27 -22.33 14.41
N LEU A 272 -16.35 -23.10 14.37
CA LEU A 272 -17.56 -22.86 15.12
C LEU A 272 -17.47 -23.54 16.49
N LYS A 273 -17.54 -22.74 17.55
CA LYS A 273 -17.60 -23.19 18.95
C LYS A 273 -19.05 -23.08 19.43
N LEU A 274 -19.70 -24.22 19.62
CA LEU A 274 -21.05 -24.27 20.19
C LEU A 274 -20.94 -24.44 21.71
N ASN A 275 -21.35 -23.40 22.44
CA ASN A 275 -21.46 -23.47 23.89
C ASN A 275 -22.79 -24.10 24.26
N ASP A 276 -22.77 -25.43 24.35
CA ASP A 276 -23.85 -26.24 24.90
C ASP A 276 -23.78 -26.16 26.44
N THR A 277 -24.46 -25.18 27.04
CA THR A 277 -24.78 -25.21 28.49
C THR A 277 -25.70 -26.39 28.84
N LEU A 278 -26.37 -26.97 27.85
CA LEU A 278 -27.25 -28.13 27.98
C LEU A 278 -26.62 -29.31 27.26
N LYS A 279 -26.42 -30.43 27.98
CA LYS A 279 -25.84 -31.70 27.51
C LYS A 279 -26.69 -32.43 26.45
N SER A 280 -27.29 -31.74 25.49
CA SER A 280 -28.17 -32.32 24.47
C SER A 280 -27.54 -32.21 23.07
N PRO A 281 -26.87 -33.25 22.55
CA PRO A 281 -26.25 -33.23 21.21
C PRO A 281 -27.26 -33.06 20.07
N LYS A 282 -28.56 -33.27 20.33
CA LYS A 282 -29.64 -33.05 19.35
C LYS A 282 -29.78 -31.56 18.98
N LYS A 283 -29.66 -30.66 19.96
CA LYS A 283 -29.83 -29.21 19.72
C LYS A 283 -28.66 -28.60 18.95
N SER A 284 -27.44 -29.08 19.18
CA SER A 284 -26.27 -28.65 18.40
C SER A 284 -26.36 -29.13 16.95
N ALA A 285 -26.85 -30.35 16.71
CA ALA A 285 -27.11 -30.84 15.35
C ALA A 285 -28.18 -30.02 14.60
N GLU A 286 -29.30 -29.69 15.25
CA GLU A 286 -30.33 -28.82 14.68
C GLU A 286 -29.77 -27.43 14.34
N MET A 287 -29.00 -26.84 15.25
CA MET A 287 -28.39 -25.53 15.04
C MET A 287 -27.38 -25.53 13.87
N LEU A 288 -26.59 -26.60 13.73
CA LEU A 288 -25.68 -26.76 12.59
C LEU A 288 -26.43 -26.86 11.26
N ASN A 289 -27.54 -27.58 11.24
CA ASN A 289 -28.39 -27.69 10.06
C ASN A 289 -28.99 -26.33 9.68
N SER A 290 -29.45 -25.54 10.66
CA SER A 290 -29.92 -24.16 10.42
C SER A 290 -28.82 -23.26 9.88
N ILE A 291 -27.61 -23.35 10.43
CA ILE A 291 -26.45 -22.58 9.96
C ILE A 291 -26.08 -22.97 8.53
N LYS A 292 -26.11 -24.26 8.21
CA LYS A 292 -25.81 -24.77 6.88
C LYS A 292 -26.83 -24.28 5.85
N ALA A 293 -28.13 -24.36 6.18
CA ALA A 293 -29.20 -23.85 5.30
C ALA A 293 -29.03 -22.35 5.00
N LEU A 294 -28.74 -21.53 6.01
CA LEU A 294 -28.54 -20.09 5.84
C LEU A 294 -27.28 -19.75 5.02
N LEU A 295 -26.24 -20.57 5.09
CA LEU A 295 -25.05 -20.41 4.23
C LEU A 295 -25.33 -20.82 2.78
N GLU A 296 -26.12 -21.88 2.57
CA GLU A 296 -26.55 -22.33 1.24
C GLU A 296 -27.46 -21.28 0.58
N GLU A 297 -28.41 -20.69 1.31
CA GLU A 297 -29.23 -19.55 0.85
C GLU A 297 -28.37 -18.34 0.44
N ALA A 298 -27.24 -18.12 1.12
CA ALA A 298 -26.27 -17.08 0.78
C ALA A 298 -25.37 -17.44 -0.42
N GLY A 299 -25.60 -18.59 -1.07
CA GLY A 299 -24.87 -19.07 -2.24
C GLY A 299 -23.49 -19.68 -1.94
N LEU A 300 -23.23 -20.11 -0.69
CA LEU A 300 -21.95 -20.68 -0.27
C LEU A 300 -22.05 -22.19 -0.07
N GLN A 301 -21.39 -22.96 -0.93
CA GLN A 301 -21.23 -24.40 -0.71
C GLN A 301 -20.18 -24.65 0.37
N CYS A 302 -20.57 -25.28 1.47
CA CYS A 302 -19.72 -25.46 2.63
C CYS A 302 -19.57 -26.94 3.00
N GLU A 303 -18.36 -27.33 3.39
CA GLU A 303 -18.06 -28.60 4.04
C GLU A 303 -17.93 -28.37 5.55
N VAL A 304 -18.65 -29.16 6.34
CA VAL A 304 -18.60 -29.12 7.80
C VAL A 304 -17.92 -30.38 8.29
N SER A 305 -16.80 -30.24 9.00
CA SER A 305 -16.07 -31.33 9.63
C SER A 305 -16.10 -31.17 11.14
N GLU A 306 -16.48 -32.21 11.88
CA GLU A 306 -16.39 -32.21 13.34
C GLU A 306 -14.92 -32.36 13.76
N VAL A 307 -14.41 -31.43 14.58
CA VAL A 307 -13.09 -31.55 15.19
C VAL A 307 -13.31 -32.15 16.56
N ALA A 308 -12.88 -33.40 16.71
CA ALA A 308 -13.07 -34.29 17.86
C ALA A 308 -13.40 -33.61 19.20
N LYS A 309 -14.45 -34.13 19.86
CA LYS A 309 -14.71 -33.93 21.29
C LYS A 309 -13.41 -34.13 22.06
N GLY A 310 -13.01 -33.17 22.89
CA GLY A 310 -11.79 -33.24 23.67
C GLY A 310 -11.62 -34.61 24.34
N VAL A 311 -10.70 -35.41 23.81
CA VAL A 311 -10.25 -36.65 24.45
C VAL A 311 -9.50 -36.22 25.70
N LYS A 312 -9.91 -36.72 26.87
CA LYS A 312 -9.16 -36.60 28.13
C LYS A 312 -7.70 -36.94 27.84
N LYS A 313 -6.82 -35.93 27.85
CA LYS A 313 -5.38 -36.16 27.84
C LYS A 313 -4.91 -35.87 29.26
N ASP A 314 -4.45 -36.91 29.94
CA ASP A 314 -3.82 -36.84 31.26
C ASP A 314 -2.60 -35.92 31.20
N SER A 315 -2.82 -34.64 31.48
CA SER A 315 -1.77 -33.63 31.60
C SER A 315 -2.11 -32.75 32.79
N PRO A 316 -1.29 -32.72 33.85
CA PRO A 316 -1.55 -31.92 35.04
C PRO A 316 -1.12 -30.49 34.76
N GLY A 317 -1.92 -29.77 33.99
CA GLY A 317 -1.85 -28.33 33.81
C GLY A 317 -3.27 -27.79 33.96
N LYS A 318 -3.44 -26.63 34.60
CA LYS A 318 -4.75 -25.98 34.81
C LYS A 318 -5.50 -25.81 33.48
N GLU A 319 -6.30 -26.80 33.11
CA GLU A 319 -7.36 -26.63 32.12
C GLU A 319 -8.50 -25.86 32.80
N ASP A 320 -8.86 -24.72 32.23
CA ASP A 320 -10.07 -24.00 32.60
C ASP A 320 -11.25 -24.96 32.46
N LYS A 321 -11.96 -25.20 33.57
CA LYS A 321 -13.08 -26.16 33.67
C LYS A 321 -14.20 -25.92 32.63
N GLU A 322 -14.20 -24.79 31.93
CA GLU A 322 -15.16 -24.39 30.89
C GLU A 322 -14.95 -25.04 29.51
N ASP A 323 -13.78 -25.62 29.22
CA ASP A 323 -13.49 -26.14 27.86
C ASP A 323 -13.94 -27.60 27.66
N ARG A 324 -14.41 -28.28 28.73
CA ARG A 324 -14.78 -29.71 28.70
C ARG A 324 -16.07 -30.08 27.96
N PHE A 325 -16.91 -29.10 27.61
CA PHE A 325 -18.23 -29.36 26.99
C PHE A 325 -18.43 -28.66 25.64
N ARG A 326 -17.37 -28.09 25.06
CA ARG A 326 -17.48 -27.35 23.80
C ARG A 326 -17.26 -28.27 22.62
N THR A 327 -18.32 -28.53 21.86
CA THR A 327 -18.18 -29.22 20.57
C THR A 327 -17.69 -28.21 19.53
N ARG A 328 -16.63 -28.57 18.80
CA ARG A 328 -15.97 -27.70 17.83
C ARG A 328 -16.18 -28.25 16.42
N TYR A 329 -16.64 -27.40 15.51
CA TYR A 329 -16.84 -27.72 14.11
C TYR A 329 -15.95 -26.83 13.25
N ILE A 330 -15.39 -27.35 12.17
CA ILE A 330 -14.70 -26.55 11.16
C ILE A 330 -15.58 -26.50 9.92
N ILE A 331 -15.80 -25.29 9.42
CA ILE A 331 -16.55 -25.01 8.20
C ILE A 331 -15.56 -24.45 7.17
N ARG A 332 -15.55 -25.06 5.98
CA ARG A 332 -14.72 -24.66 4.84
C ARG A 332 -15.61 -24.43 3.63
N ALA A 333 -15.28 -23.42 2.83
CA ALA A 333 -15.89 -23.26 1.51
C ALA A 333 -15.38 -24.39 0.59
N LYS A 334 -16.28 -24.99 -0.19
CA LYS A 334 -15.91 -25.91 -1.27
C LYS A 334 -15.37 -25.17 -2.48
#